data_AF-A0A8B7DW12-F1
#
_entry.id   AF-A0A8B7DW12-F1
#
_cell.length_a   1.000
_cell.length_b   1.000
_cell.length_c   1.000
_cell.angle_alpha   90.00
_cell.angle_beta   90.00
_cell.angle_gamma   90.00
#
_symmetry.space_group_name_H-M   'P 1'
#
loop_
_entity.id
_entity.type
_entity.pdbx_description
1 polymer ?
#
loop_
_entity_poly.entity_id
_entity_poly.type
_entity_poly.pdbx_seq_one_letter_code
_entity_poly.pdbx_strand_id
1 'polypeptide(L)'
;MDNNCIKELSEDFKNNIIEKLRDDEIGKIVINYQTILMIESCLYYKIKRKKDKQNELRRLVRADMRRLANLYTNFKKFEVKSVYNNATDMFFRLNFRHLFSAISNYTSSKNEEQKSGLKHALYYLILNAAEKLVGHFLAQENNKVADNICNFLKLFKLKKDSIFADANNDLVSRRNRKLKKPVNLPIENDIENLRNYTIETIKKTVNNKIILWDLHYFVLLRNCTVTRLTIFNARRGGELARLLLSDRKDADEEVWLDQQRNNSDSSISKIKIAYQIGKGNRDVSIFIPLDTIEAMRILSDIKIQTNVGINLENPYVFASGKNLESRCSGWHALTSVCQNLPLENKKKLTATTNRHRISILMASISMTDSERNLFYDYMGHSEAINKHISSTTCNNAARKNWIKIV
;
A
#
# COMPACT_ATOMS: atom_id res chain seq x y z
N MET A 1 -4.97 -36.66 -14.88
CA MET A 1 -4.96 -35.20 -14.70
C MET A 1 -4.26 -34.88 -13.39
N ASP A 2 -3.01 -34.42 -13.50
CA ASP A 2 -2.26 -33.55 -12.58
C ASP A 2 -1.98 -34.01 -11.12
N ASN A 3 -1.35 -35.18 -11.00
CA ASN A 3 -0.51 -35.52 -9.84
C ASN A 3 0.81 -34.72 -9.86
N ASN A 4 0.87 -33.47 -9.38
CA ASN A 4 2.18 -32.82 -9.13
C ASN A 4 2.23 -31.57 -8.22
N CYS A 5 1.31 -31.44 -7.25
CA CYS A 5 1.04 -30.12 -6.63
C CYS A 5 2.26 -29.43 -5.94
N ILE A 6 3.23 -30.18 -5.38
CA ILE A 6 4.48 -29.62 -4.82
C ILE A 6 5.68 -30.54 -5.10
N LYS A 7 6.17 -30.55 -6.33
CA LYS A 7 7.59 -30.93 -6.63
C LYS A 7 8.34 -29.87 -7.44
N GLU A 8 7.65 -29.06 -8.24
CA GLU A 8 8.26 -27.92 -8.91
C GLU A 8 7.58 -26.61 -8.48
N LEU A 9 8.36 -25.71 -7.90
CA LEU A 9 7.94 -24.32 -7.71
C LEU A 9 7.83 -23.68 -9.10
N SER A 10 6.67 -23.12 -9.43
CA SER A 10 6.45 -22.49 -10.75
C SER A 10 7.53 -21.45 -11.08
N GLU A 11 8.01 -21.43 -12.31
CA GLU A 11 9.12 -20.54 -12.74
C GLU A 11 8.85 -19.05 -12.45
N ASP A 12 7.60 -18.61 -12.64
CA ASP A 12 7.09 -17.30 -12.24
C ASP A 12 7.37 -16.97 -10.75
N PHE A 13 7.21 -17.93 -9.84
CA PHE A 13 7.55 -17.74 -8.42
C PHE A 13 9.06 -17.66 -8.19
N LYS A 14 9.88 -18.48 -8.88
CA LYS A 14 11.34 -18.39 -8.79
C LYS A 14 11.82 -16.99 -9.19
N ASN A 15 11.44 -16.55 -10.38
CA ASN A 15 11.95 -15.32 -11.01
C ASN A 15 11.37 -14.04 -10.37
N ASN A 16 10.13 -14.07 -9.87
CA ASN A 16 9.50 -12.91 -9.26
C ASN A 16 9.62 -12.82 -7.75
N ILE A 17 9.90 -13.94 -7.05
CA ILE A 17 10.04 -13.99 -5.59
C ILE A 17 11.45 -14.40 -5.17
N ILE A 18 11.94 -15.59 -5.55
CA ILE A 18 13.15 -16.22 -5.00
C ILE A 18 14.42 -15.48 -5.45
N GLU A 19 14.63 -15.28 -6.75
CA GLU A 19 15.81 -14.57 -7.29
C GLU A 19 15.95 -13.13 -6.76
N LYS A 20 14.82 -12.57 -6.30
CA LYS A 20 14.71 -11.20 -5.78
C LYS A 20 14.71 -11.15 -4.24
N LEU A 21 15.02 -12.26 -3.57
CA LEU A 21 15.34 -12.29 -2.14
C LEU A 21 16.69 -11.58 -1.91
N ARG A 22 16.87 -11.03 -0.71
CA ARG A 22 18.19 -10.53 -0.29
C ARG A 22 19.09 -11.72 0.01
N ASP A 23 20.27 -11.76 -0.62
CA ASP A 23 21.32 -12.72 -0.29
C ASP A 23 21.92 -12.37 1.08
N ASP A 24 21.42 -13.06 2.10
CA ASP A 24 21.95 -13.08 3.46
C ASP A 24 21.59 -14.41 4.12
N GLU A 25 22.05 -14.63 5.35
CA GLU A 25 21.80 -15.87 6.10
C GLU A 25 20.31 -16.26 6.13
N ILE A 26 19.43 -15.28 6.35
CA ILE A 26 17.97 -15.48 6.35
C ILE A 26 17.45 -15.82 4.94
N GLY A 27 18.00 -15.22 3.88
CA GLY A 27 17.68 -15.57 2.49
C GLY A 27 18.05 -17.01 2.16
N LYS A 28 19.26 -17.44 2.55
CA LYS A 28 19.74 -18.82 2.38
C LYS A 28 18.91 -19.82 3.18
N ILE A 29 18.56 -19.47 4.42
CA ILE A 29 17.60 -20.19 5.27
C ILE A 29 16.24 -20.34 4.57
N VAL A 30 15.67 -19.28 4.00
CA VAL A 30 14.39 -19.35 3.26
C VAL A 30 14.45 -20.35 2.11
N ILE A 31 15.54 -20.35 1.32
CA ILE A 31 15.73 -21.26 0.18
C ILE A 31 15.85 -22.71 0.64
N ASN A 32 16.50 -22.97 1.77
CA ASN A 32 16.74 -24.33 2.28
C ASN A 32 15.52 -24.97 2.95
N TYR A 33 14.46 -24.23 3.30
CA TYR A 33 13.28 -24.77 3.98
C TYR A 33 12.05 -24.85 3.06
N GLN A 34 11.89 -26.02 2.41
CA GLN A 34 10.80 -26.34 1.49
C GLN A 34 9.40 -25.98 2.03
N THR A 35 9.15 -26.16 3.32
CA THR A 35 7.89 -25.79 3.98
C THR A 35 7.57 -24.30 3.84
N ILE A 36 8.56 -23.42 3.97
CA ILE A 36 8.39 -21.96 3.84
C ILE A 36 8.11 -21.60 2.37
N LEU A 37 8.85 -22.20 1.44
CA LEU A 37 8.63 -22.03 0.00
C LEU A 37 7.23 -22.47 -0.43
N MET A 38 6.74 -23.59 0.11
CA MET A 38 5.39 -24.12 -0.11
C MET A 38 4.31 -23.15 0.39
N ILE A 39 4.37 -22.71 1.65
CA ILE A 39 3.38 -21.79 2.26
C ILE A 39 3.24 -20.52 1.42
N GLU A 40 4.38 -19.95 1.03
CA GLU A 40 4.45 -18.64 0.37
C GLU A 40 4.20 -18.72 -1.14
N SER A 41 4.43 -19.88 -1.80
CA SER A 41 3.97 -20.09 -3.17
C SER A 41 2.44 -20.15 -3.25
N CYS A 42 1.77 -20.78 -2.27
CA CYS A 42 0.30 -20.76 -2.14
C CYS A 42 -0.25 -19.34 -1.91
N LEU A 43 0.45 -18.49 -1.15
CA LEU A 43 0.08 -17.09 -0.98
C LEU A 43 0.30 -16.29 -2.28
N TYR A 44 1.43 -16.49 -2.94
CA TYR A 44 1.74 -15.85 -4.23
C TYR A 44 0.70 -16.17 -5.30
N TYR A 45 0.27 -17.43 -5.41
CA TYR A 45 -0.78 -17.84 -6.36
C TYR A 45 -2.09 -17.06 -6.19
N LYS A 46 -2.50 -16.78 -4.94
CA LYS A 46 -3.70 -15.98 -4.62
C LYS A 46 -3.58 -14.51 -5.05
N ILE A 47 -2.38 -13.94 -5.04
CA ILE A 47 -2.17 -12.50 -5.23
C ILE A 47 -1.65 -12.13 -6.62
N LYS A 48 -0.97 -13.05 -7.34
CA LYS A 48 -0.36 -12.78 -8.66
C LYS A 48 -1.35 -12.38 -9.76
N ARG A 49 -2.62 -12.80 -9.63
CA ARG A 49 -3.71 -12.41 -10.55
C ARG A 49 -4.13 -10.93 -10.41
N LYS A 50 -3.75 -10.25 -9.32
CA LYS A 50 -4.03 -8.81 -9.17
C LYS A 50 -3.04 -8.03 -10.02
N LYS A 51 -3.53 -7.26 -11.00
CA LYS A 51 -2.69 -6.35 -11.80
C LYS A 51 -2.20 -5.17 -10.95
N ASP A 52 -3.04 -4.70 -10.02
CA ASP A 52 -2.65 -3.67 -9.06
C ASP A 52 -1.71 -4.15 -7.97
N LYS A 53 -0.77 -3.28 -7.61
CA LYS A 53 0.10 -3.40 -6.43
C LYS A 53 1.00 -4.65 -6.47
N GLN A 54 1.29 -5.22 -7.66
CA GLN A 54 2.10 -6.43 -7.81
C GLN A 54 3.47 -6.31 -7.14
N ASN A 55 4.17 -5.20 -7.34
CA ASN A 55 5.46 -4.95 -6.69
C ASN A 55 5.37 -4.90 -5.16
N GLU A 56 4.35 -4.26 -4.59
CA GLU A 56 4.09 -4.27 -3.15
C GLU A 56 3.73 -5.67 -2.64
N LEU A 57 2.92 -6.43 -3.39
CA LEU A 57 2.50 -7.80 -3.06
C LEU A 57 3.67 -8.80 -3.10
N ARG A 58 4.52 -8.75 -4.12
CA ARG A 58 5.77 -9.53 -4.21
C ARG A 58 6.75 -9.18 -3.08
N ARG A 59 6.83 -7.91 -2.68
CA ARG A 59 7.62 -7.47 -1.51
C ARG A 59 7.04 -7.99 -0.19
N LEU A 60 5.71 -8.06 -0.05
CA LEU A 60 5.06 -8.64 1.13
C LEU A 60 5.36 -10.13 1.27
N VAL A 61 5.19 -10.93 0.21
CA VAL A 61 5.56 -12.37 0.20
C VAL A 61 7.02 -12.57 0.63
N ARG A 62 7.97 -11.84 0.02
CA ARG A 62 9.39 -11.90 0.45
C ARG A 62 9.60 -11.51 1.91
N ALA A 63 8.85 -10.55 2.44
CA ALA A 63 8.95 -10.16 3.84
C ALA A 63 8.37 -11.24 4.77
N ASP A 64 7.30 -11.91 4.37
CA ASP A 64 6.62 -12.96 5.13
C ASP A 64 7.40 -14.28 5.12
N MET A 65 7.96 -14.71 3.98
CA MET A 65 8.99 -15.76 3.90
C MET A 65 10.11 -15.54 4.93
N ARG A 66 10.68 -14.33 4.95
CA ARG A 66 11.79 -13.97 5.84
C ARG A 66 11.37 -13.88 7.31
N ARG A 67 10.12 -13.51 7.61
CA ARG A 67 9.56 -13.54 8.98
C ARG A 67 9.37 -14.97 9.47
N LEU A 68 8.84 -15.87 8.65
CA LEU A 68 8.73 -17.30 8.96
C LEU A 68 10.11 -17.92 9.22
N ALA A 69 11.10 -17.60 8.37
CA ALA A 69 12.49 -18.05 8.55
C ALA A 69 13.13 -17.56 9.86
N ASN A 70 12.96 -16.27 10.20
CA ASN A 70 13.44 -15.73 11.48
C ASN A 70 12.72 -16.34 12.69
N LEU A 71 11.40 -16.55 12.60
CA LEU A 71 10.62 -17.21 13.65
C LEU A 71 11.12 -18.64 13.86
N TYR A 72 11.31 -19.39 12.78
CA TYR A 72 11.83 -20.76 12.84
C TYR A 72 13.26 -20.83 13.39
N THR A 73 14.10 -19.86 13.05
CA THR A 73 15.47 -19.74 13.61
C THR A 73 15.44 -19.48 15.12
N ASN A 74 14.46 -18.73 15.63
CA ASN A 74 14.28 -18.56 17.08
C ASN A 74 13.63 -19.78 17.74
N PHE A 75 12.78 -20.51 17.02
CA PHE A 75 12.18 -21.75 17.49
C PHE A 75 13.20 -22.89 17.66
N LYS A 76 14.19 -23.01 16.75
CA LYS A 76 15.30 -23.96 16.87
C LYS A 76 16.20 -23.77 18.10
N LYS A 77 16.10 -22.66 18.82
CA LYS A 77 16.87 -22.40 20.05
C LYS A 77 16.32 -23.15 21.27
N PHE A 78 15.14 -23.75 21.15
CA PHE A 78 14.52 -24.55 22.20
C PHE A 78 14.65 -26.03 21.86
N GLU A 79 14.72 -26.88 22.88
CA GLU A 79 14.55 -28.31 22.71
C GLU A 79 13.10 -28.59 22.30
N VAL A 80 12.90 -28.99 21.05
CA VAL A 80 11.58 -29.17 20.42
C VAL A 80 11.40 -30.61 19.98
N LYS A 81 10.16 -31.12 20.06
CA LYS A 81 9.85 -32.43 19.48
C LYS A 81 9.79 -32.29 17.96
N SER A 82 10.88 -32.63 17.30
CA SER A 82 11.00 -32.57 15.85
C SER A 82 10.54 -33.88 15.21
N VAL A 83 9.52 -33.79 14.36
CA VAL A 83 8.98 -34.91 13.59
C VAL A 83 9.37 -34.75 12.12
N TYR A 84 9.44 -33.51 11.65
CA TYR A 84 9.71 -33.17 10.24
C TYR A 84 11.10 -32.54 10.02
N ASN A 85 11.85 -32.22 11.08
CA ASN A 85 13.15 -31.51 11.03
C ASN A 85 13.09 -30.19 10.23
N ASN A 86 11.92 -29.57 10.13
CA ASN A 86 11.67 -28.38 9.32
C ASN A 86 10.61 -27.45 9.94
N ALA A 87 10.24 -26.38 9.25
CA ALA A 87 9.34 -25.35 9.77
C ALA A 87 7.93 -25.85 10.11
N THR A 88 7.51 -27.04 9.65
CA THR A 88 6.23 -27.68 10.01
C THR A 88 6.12 -27.94 11.51
N ASP A 89 7.24 -28.28 12.19
CA ASP A 89 7.24 -28.64 13.61
C ASP A 89 6.78 -27.47 14.52
N MET A 90 6.87 -26.22 14.06
CA MET A 90 6.32 -25.05 14.77
C MET A 90 4.80 -25.12 14.97
N PHE A 91 4.10 -25.79 14.05
CA PHE A 91 2.64 -25.79 13.97
C PHE A 91 2.00 -27.00 14.68
N PHE A 92 2.78 -27.72 15.49
CA PHE A 92 2.30 -28.85 16.29
C PHE A 92 1.95 -28.41 17.72
N ARG A 93 0.85 -28.96 18.26
CA ARG A 93 0.36 -28.62 19.61
C ARG A 93 1.40 -28.84 20.71
N LEU A 94 2.20 -29.89 20.62
CA LEU A 94 3.25 -30.20 21.60
C LEU A 94 4.31 -29.09 21.66
N ASN A 95 4.59 -28.45 20.52
CA ASN A 95 5.60 -27.41 20.41
C ASN A 95 5.05 -25.99 20.67
N PHE A 96 3.77 -25.85 21.06
CA PHE A 96 3.10 -24.56 21.22
C PHE A 96 3.80 -23.62 22.22
N ARG A 97 4.32 -24.14 23.33
CA ARG A 97 5.08 -23.35 24.32
C ARG A 97 6.39 -22.81 23.72
N HIS A 98 7.14 -23.65 23.02
CA HIS A 98 8.39 -23.25 22.35
C HIS A 98 8.14 -22.23 21.22
N LEU A 99 7.04 -22.37 20.47
CA LEU A 99 6.63 -21.36 19.49
C LEU A 99 6.32 -20.02 20.18
N PHE A 100 5.60 -20.01 21.30
CA PHE A 100 5.32 -18.78 22.04
C PHE A 100 6.61 -18.10 22.52
N SER A 101 7.54 -18.85 23.11
CA SER A 101 8.86 -18.32 23.51
C SER A 101 9.68 -17.82 22.31
N ALA A 102 9.58 -18.47 21.13
CA ALA A 102 10.21 -18.00 19.90
C ALA A 102 9.61 -16.70 19.35
N ILE A 103 8.29 -16.51 19.46
CA ILE A 103 7.62 -15.25 19.12
C ILE A 103 8.14 -14.13 20.04
N SER A 104 8.19 -14.35 21.35
CA SER A 104 8.73 -13.39 22.31
C SER A 104 10.18 -13.03 21.98
N ASN A 105 11.07 -14.02 21.83
CA ASN A 105 12.49 -13.79 21.49
C ASN A 105 12.68 -13.02 20.17
N TYR A 106 11.84 -13.26 19.15
CA TYR A 106 11.93 -12.53 17.88
C TYR A 106 11.37 -11.10 17.98
N THR A 107 10.36 -10.89 18.83
CA THR A 107 9.65 -9.60 18.95
C THR A 107 10.19 -8.67 20.03
N SER A 108 11.02 -9.14 20.95
CA SER A 108 11.83 -8.27 21.82
C SER A 108 13.00 -7.63 21.07
N SER A 109 13.44 -6.45 21.50
CA SER A 109 14.69 -5.81 21.07
C SER A 109 15.87 -6.25 21.96
N LYS A 110 17.09 -5.77 21.68
CA LYS A 110 18.24 -5.97 22.58
C LYS A 110 18.06 -5.26 23.93
N ASN A 111 17.24 -4.21 23.98
CA ASN A 111 16.91 -3.44 25.18
C ASN A 111 15.54 -3.86 25.74
N GLU A 112 15.12 -5.11 25.47
CA GLU A 112 13.83 -5.71 25.83
C GLU A 112 12.57 -5.01 25.29
N GLU A 113 12.69 -3.83 24.64
CA GLU A 113 11.53 -3.14 24.04
C GLU A 113 10.76 -4.02 23.05
N GLN A 114 9.44 -4.06 23.19
CA GLN A 114 8.55 -4.84 22.33
C GLN A 114 8.35 -4.20 20.93
N LYS A 115 8.66 -4.98 19.89
CA LYS A 115 8.35 -4.69 18.48
C LYS A 115 6.88 -5.01 18.17
N SER A 116 5.95 -4.29 18.80
CA SER A 116 4.49 -4.55 18.77
C SER A 116 3.93 -4.73 17.35
N GLY A 117 4.42 -3.95 16.38
CA GLY A 117 4.03 -4.08 14.97
C GLY A 117 4.47 -5.39 14.29
N LEU A 118 5.64 -5.92 14.66
CA LEU A 118 6.09 -7.24 14.20
C LEU A 118 5.28 -8.35 14.88
N LYS A 119 5.06 -8.25 16.20
CA LYS A 119 4.28 -9.23 16.97
C LYS A 119 2.85 -9.35 16.44
N HIS A 120 2.20 -8.22 16.16
CA HIS A 120 0.88 -8.18 15.53
C HIS A 120 0.89 -8.79 14.10
N ALA A 121 1.92 -8.52 13.29
CA ALA A 121 2.04 -9.13 11.96
C ALA A 121 2.24 -10.67 12.02
N LEU A 122 3.03 -11.16 12.99
CA LEU A 122 3.27 -12.59 13.18
C LEU A 122 2.01 -13.38 13.51
N TYR A 123 1.05 -12.82 14.26
CA TYR A 123 -0.23 -13.48 14.52
C TYR A 123 -0.93 -13.90 13.21
N TYR A 124 -1.11 -12.97 12.29
CA TYR A 124 -1.77 -13.22 11.01
C TYR A 124 -0.94 -14.08 10.07
N LEU A 125 0.39 -13.97 10.11
CA LEU A 125 1.29 -14.79 9.31
C LEU A 125 1.27 -16.26 9.74
N ILE A 126 1.40 -16.55 11.05
CA ILE A 126 1.31 -17.89 11.62
C ILE A 126 -0.07 -18.50 11.32
N LEU A 127 -1.13 -17.71 11.45
CA LEU A 127 -2.50 -18.13 11.14
C LEU A 127 -2.63 -18.57 9.68
N ASN A 128 -2.24 -17.72 8.72
CA ASN A 128 -2.29 -18.03 7.30
C ASN A 128 -1.40 -19.25 6.95
N ALA A 129 -0.19 -19.31 7.51
CA ALA A 129 0.76 -20.38 7.27
C ALA A 129 0.23 -21.75 7.72
N ALA A 130 -0.37 -21.82 8.91
CA ALA A 130 -0.97 -23.03 9.43
C ALA A 130 -2.20 -23.46 8.59
N GLU A 131 -3.03 -22.51 8.15
CA GLU A 131 -4.17 -22.82 7.25
C GLU A 131 -3.69 -23.34 5.87
N LYS A 132 -2.51 -22.94 5.39
CA LYS A 132 -1.88 -23.54 4.19
C LYS A 132 -1.30 -24.93 4.45
N LEU A 133 -0.67 -25.14 5.60
CA LEU A 133 -0.17 -26.47 5.99
C LEU A 133 -1.30 -27.51 6.15
N VAL A 134 -2.45 -27.12 6.70
CA VAL A 134 -3.63 -28.00 6.76
C VAL A 134 -4.05 -28.43 5.34
N GLY A 135 -4.25 -27.46 4.43
CA GLY A 135 -4.63 -27.76 3.04
C GLY A 135 -3.59 -28.63 2.31
N HIS A 136 -2.30 -28.40 2.58
CA HIS A 136 -1.21 -29.21 2.05
C HIS A 136 -1.28 -30.68 2.49
N PHE A 137 -1.40 -30.95 3.79
CA PHE A 137 -1.42 -32.33 4.30
C PHE A 137 -2.72 -33.06 3.97
N LEU A 138 -3.87 -32.36 3.92
CA LEU A 138 -5.13 -32.93 3.43
C LEU A 138 -5.02 -33.36 1.95
N ALA A 139 -4.38 -32.55 1.09
CA ALA A 139 -4.14 -32.90 -0.30
C ALA A 139 -3.10 -34.04 -0.50
N GLN A 140 -2.45 -34.49 0.57
CA GLN A 140 -1.58 -35.67 0.61
C GLN A 140 -2.21 -36.83 1.40
N GLU A 141 -3.51 -36.77 1.71
CA GLU A 141 -4.26 -37.74 2.52
C GLU A 141 -3.70 -37.96 3.94
N ASN A 142 -2.80 -37.09 4.40
CA ASN A 142 -2.15 -37.16 5.71
C ASN A 142 -3.01 -36.50 6.81
N ASN A 143 -4.20 -37.08 7.00
CA ASN A 143 -5.23 -36.56 7.91
C ASN A 143 -4.71 -36.42 9.35
N LYS A 144 -3.89 -37.37 9.84
CA LYS A 144 -3.31 -37.34 11.21
C LYS A 144 -2.52 -36.05 11.48
N VAL A 145 -1.77 -35.56 10.49
CA VAL A 145 -0.95 -34.36 10.61
C VAL A 145 -1.79 -33.10 10.40
N ALA A 146 -2.69 -33.12 9.41
CA ALA A 146 -3.66 -32.04 9.20
C ALA A 146 -4.49 -31.78 10.47
N ASP A 147 -5.00 -32.82 11.13
CA ASP A 147 -5.77 -32.72 12.38
C ASP A 147 -4.94 -32.18 13.55
N ASN A 148 -3.65 -32.49 13.62
CA ASN A 148 -2.78 -31.90 14.64
C ASN A 148 -2.68 -30.38 14.45
N ILE A 149 -2.44 -29.94 13.22
CA ILE A 149 -2.31 -28.52 12.86
C ILE A 149 -3.66 -27.79 12.99
N CYS A 150 -4.78 -28.42 12.62
CA CYS A 150 -6.13 -27.92 12.88
C CYS A 150 -6.39 -27.67 14.37
N ASN A 151 -5.96 -28.57 15.24
CA ASN A 151 -6.12 -28.41 16.68
C ASN A 151 -5.10 -27.42 17.28
N PHE A 152 -3.90 -27.28 16.71
CA PHE A 152 -2.99 -26.16 16.99
C PHE A 152 -3.63 -24.82 16.62
N LEU A 153 -4.26 -24.72 15.45
CA LEU A 153 -4.96 -23.52 14.98
C LEU A 153 -6.09 -23.09 15.93
N LYS A 154 -6.90 -24.05 16.41
CA LYS A 154 -7.92 -23.80 17.44
C LYS A 154 -7.29 -23.23 18.72
N LEU A 155 -6.24 -23.88 19.24
CA LEU A 155 -5.52 -23.43 20.44
C LEU A 155 -4.89 -22.03 20.26
N PHE A 156 -4.27 -21.76 19.10
CA PHE A 156 -3.63 -20.48 18.78
C PHE A 156 -4.65 -19.34 18.68
N LYS A 157 -5.82 -19.59 18.08
CA LYS A 157 -6.95 -18.64 18.06
C LYS A 157 -7.46 -18.36 19.48
N LEU A 158 -7.65 -19.38 20.32
CA LEU A 158 -8.10 -19.24 21.72
C LEU A 158 -7.09 -18.53 22.62
N LYS A 159 -5.78 -18.66 22.36
CA LYS A 159 -4.71 -18.00 23.13
C LYS A 159 -4.28 -16.64 22.57
N LYS A 160 -4.96 -16.12 21.55
CA LYS A 160 -4.66 -14.83 20.90
C LYS A 160 -4.42 -13.71 21.93
N ASP A 161 -5.37 -13.46 22.82
CA ASP A 161 -5.29 -12.30 23.71
C ASP A 161 -4.22 -12.51 24.80
N SER A 162 -4.04 -13.75 25.27
CA SER A 162 -2.94 -14.13 26.18
C SER A 162 -1.53 -13.93 25.60
N ILE A 163 -1.39 -13.88 24.27
CA ILE A 163 -0.09 -13.81 23.58
C ILE A 163 0.15 -12.44 22.92
N PHE A 164 -0.92 -11.78 22.46
CA PHE A 164 -0.85 -10.60 21.58
C PHE A 164 -1.62 -9.36 22.11
N ALA A 165 -2.29 -9.42 23.27
CA ALA A 165 -3.01 -8.26 23.80
C ALA A 165 -2.09 -7.07 24.09
N ASP A 166 -0.88 -7.32 24.60
CA ASP A 166 0.13 -6.29 24.82
C ASP A 166 0.49 -5.52 23.53
N ALA A 167 0.75 -6.22 22.44
CA ALA A 167 1.05 -5.62 21.15
C ALA A 167 -0.15 -4.86 20.55
N ASN A 168 -1.37 -5.37 20.75
CA ASN A 168 -2.58 -4.68 20.33
C ASN A 168 -2.79 -3.38 21.14
N ASN A 169 -2.64 -3.45 22.46
CA ASN A 169 -2.76 -2.31 23.37
C ASN A 169 -1.69 -1.26 23.10
N ASP A 170 -0.45 -1.66 22.84
CA ASP A 170 0.63 -0.79 22.36
C ASP A 170 0.24 -0.05 21.08
N LEU A 171 -0.25 -0.76 20.05
CA LEU A 171 -0.59 -0.18 18.76
C LEU A 171 -1.79 0.76 18.86
N VAL A 172 -2.83 0.40 19.63
CA VAL A 172 -3.99 1.25 19.92
C VAL A 172 -3.57 2.48 20.71
N SER A 173 -2.72 2.33 21.73
CA SER A 173 -2.22 3.44 22.55
C SER A 173 -1.34 4.39 21.74
N ARG A 174 -0.42 3.87 20.91
CA ARG A 174 0.39 4.68 19.98
C ARG A 174 -0.50 5.43 18.99
N ARG A 175 -1.53 4.76 18.44
CA ARG A 175 -2.51 5.37 17.52
C ARG A 175 -3.28 6.50 18.20
N ASN A 176 -3.86 6.26 19.38
CA ASN A 176 -4.63 7.25 20.12
C ASN A 176 -3.75 8.42 20.62
N ARG A 177 -2.57 8.15 21.19
CA ARG A 177 -1.66 9.17 21.75
C ARG A 177 -0.95 10.02 20.70
N LYS A 178 -0.64 9.47 19.51
CA LYS A 178 0.08 10.20 18.45
C LYS A 178 -0.84 10.78 17.36
N LEU A 179 -1.85 10.05 16.90
CA LEU A 179 -2.62 10.47 15.71
C LEU A 179 -3.84 11.35 16.00
N LYS A 180 -4.26 11.50 17.28
CA LYS A 180 -5.39 12.37 17.67
C LYS A 180 -4.99 13.74 18.22
N LYS A 181 -3.70 14.04 18.40
CA LYS A 181 -3.27 15.33 18.96
C LYS A 181 -3.22 16.41 17.86
N PRO A 182 -3.90 17.56 18.02
CA PRO A 182 -3.88 18.65 17.04
C PRO A 182 -2.47 19.15 16.69
N VAL A 183 -1.53 19.06 17.66
CA VAL A 183 -0.11 19.43 17.49
C VAL A 183 0.61 18.70 16.33
N ASN A 184 0.05 17.61 15.82
CA ASN A 184 0.65 16.80 14.74
C ASN A 184 0.06 17.08 13.34
N LEU A 185 -0.81 18.09 13.20
CA LEU A 185 -1.24 18.58 11.88
C LEU A 185 -0.09 19.33 11.17
N PRO A 186 -0.08 19.36 9.82
CA PRO A 186 0.82 20.25 9.08
C PRO A 186 0.45 21.70 9.36
N ILE A 187 1.44 22.60 9.27
CA ILE A 187 1.22 24.05 9.35
C ILE A 187 0.60 24.50 8.02
N GLU A 188 -0.41 25.37 8.05
CA GLU A 188 -1.10 25.80 6.82
C GLU A 188 -0.16 26.58 5.88
N ASN A 189 0.73 27.41 6.42
CA ASN A 189 1.81 28.06 5.67
C ASN A 189 2.71 27.03 4.93
N ASP A 190 3.10 25.93 5.58
CA ASP A 190 3.87 24.86 4.93
C ASP A 190 3.09 24.16 3.79
N ILE A 191 1.76 24.00 3.95
CA ILE A 191 0.88 23.42 2.93
C ILE A 191 0.74 24.36 1.73
N GLU A 192 0.56 25.66 1.99
CA GLU A 192 0.49 26.68 0.95
C GLU A 192 1.82 26.83 0.20
N ASN A 193 2.95 26.91 0.91
CA ASN A 193 4.28 26.96 0.29
C ASN A 193 4.54 25.73 -0.60
N LEU A 194 4.15 24.52 -0.16
CA LEU A 194 4.25 23.32 -0.98
C LEU A 194 3.31 23.36 -2.21
N ARG A 195 2.08 23.84 -2.05
CA ARG A 195 1.10 24.00 -3.13
C ARG A 195 1.61 24.98 -4.19
N ASN A 196 2.05 26.16 -3.77
CA ASN A 196 2.50 27.23 -4.65
C ASN A 196 3.80 26.80 -5.37
N TYR A 197 4.76 26.21 -4.67
CA TYR A 197 5.98 25.64 -5.28
C TYR A 197 5.68 24.56 -6.32
N THR A 198 4.76 23.63 -6.04
CA THR A 198 4.43 22.57 -7.01
C THR A 198 3.74 23.14 -8.25
N ILE A 199 2.78 24.05 -8.09
CA ILE A 199 2.11 24.74 -9.21
C ILE A 199 3.12 25.53 -10.04
N GLU A 200 3.97 26.34 -9.41
CA GLU A 200 4.98 27.12 -10.12
C GLU A 200 6.01 26.25 -10.82
N THR A 201 6.54 25.23 -10.15
CA THR A 201 7.56 24.33 -10.73
C THR A 201 7.00 23.58 -11.92
N ILE A 202 5.76 23.08 -11.82
CA ILE A 202 5.08 22.46 -12.97
C ILE A 202 4.93 23.48 -14.10
N LYS A 203 4.36 24.66 -13.85
CA LYS A 203 4.15 25.71 -14.88
C LYS A 203 5.46 26.14 -15.54
N LYS A 204 6.53 26.36 -14.77
CA LYS A 204 7.86 26.75 -15.25
C LYS A 204 8.50 25.66 -16.10
N THR A 205 8.37 24.39 -15.71
CA THR A 205 8.95 23.26 -16.46
C THR A 205 8.17 22.96 -17.74
N VAL A 206 6.83 22.91 -17.67
CA VAL A 206 5.95 22.64 -18.82
C VAL A 206 6.09 23.70 -19.91
N ASN A 207 6.17 24.98 -19.54
CA ASN A 207 6.19 26.08 -20.51
C ASN A 207 7.59 26.35 -21.12
N ASN A 208 8.65 25.71 -20.62
CA ASN A 208 10.00 25.96 -21.11
C ASN A 208 10.30 25.12 -22.35
N LYS A 209 10.06 25.71 -23.52
CA LYS A 209 10.28 25.12 -24.86
C LYS A 209 11.75 24.77 -25.17
N ILE A 210 12.70 25.19 -24.34
CA ILE A 210 14.16 24.99 -24.56
C ILE A 210 14.71 23.89 -23.62
N ILE A 211 13.88 23.26 -22.77
CA ILE A 211 14.33 22.13 -21.93
C ILE A 211 14.75 20.96 -22.82
N LEU A 212 16.02 20.57 -22.68
CA LEU A 212 16.48 19.24 -23.03
C LEU A 212 16.02 18.27 -21.94
N TRP A 213 15.08 17.39 -22.27
CA TRP A 213 14.51 16.45 -21.31
C TRP A 213 15.50 15.36 -20.90
N ASP A 214 16.06 15.53 -19.71
CA ASP A 214 16.89 14.54 -19.03
C ASP A 214 16.15 13.88 -17.85
N LEU A 215 16.82 12.93 -17.19
CA LEU A 215 16.25 12.24 -16.04
C LEU A 215 15.99 13.20 -14.86
N HIS A 216 16.76 14.29 -14.71
CA HIS A 216 16.57 15.25 -13.64
C HIS A 216 15.25 16.01 -13.79
N TYR A 217 15.02 16.66 -14.94
CA TYR A 217 13.79 17.39 -15.23
C TYR A 217 12.56 16.47 -15.24
N PHE A 218 12.69 15.25 -15.78
CA PHE A 218 11.62 14.26 -15.73
C PHE A 218 11.24 13.89 -14.28
N VAL A 219 12.24 13.60 -13.43
CA VAL A 219 12.00 13.27 -12.02
C VAL A 219 11.45 14.47 -11.24
N LEU A 220 11.93 15.68 -11.50
CA LEU A 220 11.42 16.92 -10.89
C LEU A 220 9.94 17.12 -11.23
N LEU A 221 9.58 17.13 -12.51
CA LEU A 221 8.20 17.29 -12.96
C LEU A 221 7.31 16.21 -12.33
N ARG A 222 7.69 14.93 -12.49
CA ARG A 222 6.96 13.78 -11.92
C ARG A 222 6.74 13.90 -10.42
N ASN A 223 7.78 14.25 -9.67
CA ASN A 223 7.69 14.33 -8.21
C ASN A 223 6.77 15.50 -7.79
N CYS A 224 6.85 16.65 -8.47
CA CYS A 224 5.95 17.79 -8.25
C CYS A 224 4.50 17.44 -8.60
N THR A 225 4.23 16.84 -9.76
CA THR A 225 2.88 16.45 -10.20
C THR A 225 2.23 15.44 -9.26
N VAL A 226 2.94 14.38 -8.86
CA VAL A 226 2.43 13.39 -7.89
C VAL A 226 2.20 14.01 -6.52
N THR A 227 3.07 14.94 -6.09
CA THR A 227 2.92 15.65 -4.83
C THR A 227 1.68 16.54 -4.85
N ARG A 228 1.52 17.35 -5.90
CA ARG A 228 0.35 18.21 -6.12
C ARG A 228 -0.94 17.39 -6.08
N LEU A 229 -1.03 16.30 -6.85
CA LEU A 229 -2.18 15.39 -6.82
C LEU A 229 -2.41 14.76 -5.43
N THR A 230 -1.36 14.32 -4.74
CA THR A 230 -1.47 13.67 -3.42
C THR A 230 -2.01 14.61 -2.36
N ILE A 231 -1.50 15.85 -2.32
CA ILE A 231 -1.95 16.88 -1.38
C ILE A 231 -3.37 17.34 -1.74
N PHE A 232 -3.63 17.62 -3.02
CA PHE A 232 -4.94 18.06 -3.51
C PHE A 232 -6.06 17.04 -3.25
N ASN A 233 -5.78 15.74 -3.35
CA ASN A 233 -6.78 14.68 -3.15
C ASN A 233 -6.85 14.13 -1.71
N ALA A 234 -6.01 14.62 -0.78
CA ALA A 234 -5.98 14.13 0.61
C ALA A 234 -5.82 12.58 0.74
N ARG A 235 -5.09 11.97 -0.20
CA ARG A 235 -4.89 10.51 -0.31
C ARG A 235 -3.60 10.06 0.35
N ARG A 236 -3.41 8.74 0.44
CA ARG A 236 -2.09 8.18 0.79
C ARG A 236 -1.19 8.31 -0.43
N GLY A 237 0.08 8.72 -0.27
CA GLY A 237 0.98 8.94 -1.41
C GLY A 237 1.22 7.71 -2.31
N GLY A 238 0.95 6.50 -1.83
CA GLY A 238 0.97 5.31 -2.67
C GLY A 238 -0.18 5.20 -3.69
N GLU A 239 -1.27 5.94 -3.50
CA GLU A 239 -2.51 5.91 -4.30
C GLU A 239 -2.35 6.65 -5.64
N LEU A 240 -2.18 7.98 -5.64
CA LEU A 240 -2.05 8.77 -6.89
C LEU A 240 -0.89 8.29 -7.78
N ALA A 241 0.23 7.88 -7.17
CA ALA A 241 1.39 7.37 -7.88
C ALA A 241 1.15 6.04 -8.63
N ARG A 242 -0.07 5.46 -8.59
CA ARG A 242 -0.50 4.30 -9.41
C ARG A 242 -1.38 4.67 -10.61
N LEU A 243 -1.61 5.96 -10.89
CA LEU A 243 -2.47 6.39 -12.00
C LEU A 243 -2.01 5.75 -13.32
N LEU A 244 -2.91 5.03 -13.98
CA LEU A 244 -2.62 4.39 -15.25
C LEU A 244 -2.83 5.37 -16.40
N LEU A 245 -2.17 5.08 -17.53
CA LEU A 245 -2.35 5.81 -18.78
C LEU A 245 -3.80 5.70 -19.30
N SER A 246 -4.48 4.57 -19.04
CA SER A 246 -5.92 4.37 -19.30
C SER A 246 -6.77 5.35 -18.51
N ASP A 247 -6.63 5.34 -17.18
CA ASP A 247 -7.48 6.16 -16.29
C ASP A 247 -7.28 7.66 -16.54
N ARG A 248 -6.07 8.05 -16.97
CA ARG A 248 -5.76 9.41 -17.43
C ARG A 248 -6.47 9.74 -18.75
N LYS A 249 -6.51 8.81 -19.70
CA LYS A 249 -7.18 8.99 -21.00
C LYS A 249 -8.69 9.15 -20.80
N ASP A 250 -9.32 8.27 -20.02
CA ASP A 250 -10.75 8.37 -19.69
C ASP A 250 -11.11 9.71 -19.02
N ALA A 251 -10.18 10.25 -18.22
CA ALA A 251 -10.32 11.56 -17.58
C ALA A 251 -10.13 12.74 -18.55
N ASP A 252 -9.20 12.66 -19.50
CA ASP A 252 -9.03 13.66 -20.57
C ASP A 252 -10.31 13.73 -21.44
N GLU A 253 -10.85 12.56 -21.81
CA GLU A 253 -12.06 12.36 -22.63
C GLU A 253 -13.39 12.58 -21.87
N GLU A 254 -13.34 12.90 -20.58
CA GLU A 254 -14.51 13.15 -19.71
C GLU A 254 -15.55 12.02 -19.64
N VAL A 255 -15.14 10.76 -19.88
CA VAL A 255 -16.00 9.55 -19.90
C VAL A 255 -16.89 9.44 -18.66
N TRP A 256 -16.44 9.98 -17.53
CA TRP A 256 -17.07 9.90 -16.22
C TRP A 256 -17.96 11.10 -15.83
N LEU A 257 -18.25 12.01 -16.75
CA LEU A 257 -19.07 13.21 -16.51
C LEU A 257 -20.37 13.19 -17.30
N ASP A 258 -21.48 13.45 -16.61
CA ASP A 258 -22.78 13.70 -17.24
C ASP A 258 -22.76 15.06 -17.95
N GLN A 259 -22.61 15.02 -19.27
CA GLN A 259 -22.47 16.20 -20.13
C GLN A 259 -23.66 17.16 -20.02
N GLN A 260 -24.87 16.67 -19.68
CA GLN A 260 -26.05 17.52 -19.57
C GLN A 260 -26.07 18.39 -18.29
N ARG A 261 -25.26 18.05 -17.27
CA ARG A 261 -25.28 18.72 -15.95
C ARG A 261 -24.17 19.74 -15.71
N ASN A 262 -23.27 19.94 -16.67
CA ASN A 262 -22.06 20.76 -16.48
C ASN A 262 -22.20 22.24 -16.90
N ASN A 263 -23.33 22.65 -17.47
CA ASN A 263 -23.47 23.94 -18.16
C ASN A 263 -23.63 25.19 -17.26
N SER A 264 -23.55 25.08 -15.92
CA SER A 264 -23.95 26.16 -15.00
C SER A 264 -22.90 26.67 -14.00
N ASP A 265 -21.68 26.12 -13.94
CA ASP A 265 -20.74 26.45 -12.87
C ASP A 265 -19.26 26.51 -13.33
N SER A 266 -18.73 27.72 -13.53
CA SER A 266 -17.38 27.98 -14.09
C SER A 266 -16.21 27.52 -13.20
N SER A 267 -16.49 27.18 -11.94
CA SER A 267 -15.50 26.55 -11.05
C SER A 267 -15.43 25.03 -11.25
N ILE A 268 -16.52 24.40 -11.69
CA ILE A 268 -16.55 22.94 -11.89
C ILE A 268 -15.62 22.54 -13.04
N SER A 269 -15.56 23.30 -14.14
CA SER A 269 -14.70 22.99 -15.31
C SER A 269 -13.18 22.92 -15.03
N LYS A 270 -12.71 23.31 -13.85
CA LYS A 270 -11.26 23.40 -13.49
C LYS A 270 -10.63 22.10 -12.99
N ILE A 271 -11.27 20.95 -13.21
CA ILE A 271 -10.85 19.62 -12.73
C ILE A 271 -11.19 18.56 -13.81
N LYS A 272 -10.50 17.42 -13.82
CA LYS A 272 -10.92 16.18 -14.50
C LYS A 272 -11.08 15.05 -13.47
N ILE A 273 -11.85 14.00 -13.78
CA ILE A 273 -12.11 12.88 -12.86
C ILE A 273 -11.59 11.57 -13.46
N ALA A 274 -10.77 10.86 -12.69
CA ALA A 274 -10.35 9.48 -12.95
C ALA A 274 -10.82 8.57 -11.80
N TYR A 275 -10.84 7.25 -12.02
CA TYR A 275 -11.06 6.25 -10.97
C TYR A 275 -9.86 5.32 -10.83
N GLN A 276 -9.67 4.76 -9.64
CA GLN A 276 -8.67 3.73 -9.34
C GLN A 276 -9.22 2.66 -8.40
N ILE A 277 -8.72 1.42 -8.54
CA ILE A 277 -9.09 0.33 -7.64
C ILE A 277 -8.49 0.52 -6.24
N GLY A 278 -9.37 0.81 -5.28
CA GLY A 278 -9.08 1.10 -3.89
C GLY A 278 -8.81 -0.13 -3.02
N LYS A 279 -9.41 -0.14 -1.83
CA LYS A 279 -9.38 -1.28 -0.90
C LYS A 279 -10.68 -2.08 -1.06
N GLY A 280 -10.57 -3.41 -1.14
CA GLY A 280 -11.75 -4.28 -1.25
C GLY A 280 -12.42 -4.27 -2.62
N ASN A 281 -11.66 -3.97 -3.69
CA ASN A 281 -12.16 -3.91 -5.07
C ASN A 281 -13.28 -2.88 -5.31
N ARG A 282 -13.31 -1.81 -4.50
CA ARG A 282 -14.14 -0.61 -4.72
C ARG A 282 -13.33 0.42 -5.48
N ASP A 283 -13.94 1.06 -6.47
CA ASP A 283 -13.33 2.17 -7.18
C ASP A 283 -13.34 3.45 -6.34
N VAL A 284 -12.32 4.28 -6.57
CA VAL A 284 -12.02 5.46 -5.79
C VAL A 284 -11.75 6.61 -6.74
N SER A 285 -12.56 7.65 -6.66
CA SER A 285 -12.44 8.83 -7.52
C SER A 285 -11.20 9.67 -7.18
N ILE A 286 -10.60 10.22 -8.22
CA ILE A 286 -9.43 11.08 -8.18
C ILE A 286 -9.77 12.35 -8.96
N PHE A 287 -9.56 13.49 -8.31
CA PHE A 287 -9.69 14.82 -8.90
C PHE A 287 -8.33 15.27 -9.42
N ILE A 288 -8.25 15.46 -10.73
CA ILE A 288 -7.06 15.94 -11.45
C ILE A 288 -7.24 17.45 -11.66
N PRO A 289 -6.48 18.32 -10.98
CA PRO A 289 -6.59 19.76 -11.21
C PRO A 289 -5.88 20.13 -12.53
N LEU A 290 -6.39 21.12 -13.28
CA LEU A 290 -5.89 21.46 -14.62
C LEU A 290 -4.37 21.74 -14.66
N ASP A 291 -3.81 22.31 -13.58
CA ASP A 291 -2.37 22.58 -13.45
C ASP A 291 -1.47 21.33 -13.57
N THR A 292 -2.04 20.13 -13.48
CA THR A 292 -1.30 18.85 -13.58
C THR A 292 -1.46 18.13 -14.93
N ILE A 293 -2.42 18.52 -15.79
CA ILE A 293 -2.75 17.73 -17.00
C ILE A 293 -1.59 17.72 -17.99
N GLU A 294 -1.07 18.90 -18.34
CA GLU A 294 0.00 18.99 -19.34
C GLU A 294 1.31 18.36 -18.84
N ALA A 295 1.56 18.45 -17.53
CA ALA A 295 2.65 17.71 -16.89
C ALA A 295 2.49 16.19 -17.07
N MET A 296 1.29 15.65 -16.85
CA MET A 296 1.04 14.22 -17.05
C MET A 296 1.13 13.80 -18.53
N ARG A 297 0.80 14.68 -19.48
CA ARG A 297 0.99 14.43 -20.92
C ARG A 297 2.48 14.34 -21.26
N ILE A 298 3.28 15.31 -20.83
CA ILE A 298 4.75 15.32 -20.98
C ILE A 298 5.38 14.07 -20.35
N LEU A 299 4.96 13.67 -19.15
CA LEU A 299 5.42 12.44 -18.50
C LEU A 299 5.00 11.14 -19.22
N SER A 300 3.98 11.22 -20.08
CA SER A 300 3.47 10.13 -20.92
C SER A 300 3.97 10.19 -22.37
N ASP A 301 4.81 11.17 -22.74
CA ASP A 301 5.30 11.33 -24.11
C ASP A 301 6.38 10.29 -24.44
N ILE A 302 6.22 9.60 -25.57
CA ILE A 302 7.08 8.48 -26.00
C ILE A 302 8.52 8.94 -26.24
N LYS A 303 8.74 10.14 -26.78
CA LYS A 303 10.09 10.66 -27.07
C LYS A 303 10.81 11.02 -25.76
N ILE A 304 10.12 11.70 -24.85
CA ILE A 304 10.64 12.04 -23.52
C ILE A 304 10.94 10.77 -22.72
N GLN A 305 10.01 9.81 -22.69
CA GLN A 305 10.21 8.53 -22.02
C GLN A 305 11.40 7.74 -22.59
N THR A 306 11.58 7.73 -23.92
CA THR A 306 12.75 7.11 -24.57
C THR A 306 14.05 7.78 -24.12
N ASN A 307 14.12 9.11 -24.17
CA ASN A 307 15.32 9.88 -23.80
C ASN A 307 15.73 9.66 -22.34
N VAL A 308 14.77 9.52 -21.42
CA VAL A 308 15.04 9.33 -19.98
C VAL A 308 15.08 7.85 -19.54
N GLY A 309 15.04 6.91 -20.49
CA GLY A 309 15.17 5.48 -20.24
C GLY A 309 14.00 4.87 -19.46
N ILE A 310 12.77 5.37 -19.69
CA ILE A 310 11.53 4.75 -19.24
C ILE A 310 11.13 3.64 -20.23
N ASN A 311 10.59 2.56 -19.70
CA ASN A 311 10.02 1.49 -20.53
C ASN A 311 8.69 1.97 -21.15
N LEU A 312 8.58 1.94 -22.48
CA LEU A 312 7.43 2.45 -23.23
C LEU A 312 6.14 1.62 -23.04
N GLU A 313 6.25 0.38 -22.60
CA GLU A 313 5.10 -0.46 -22.26
C GLU A 313 4.59 -0.22 -20.82
N ASN A 314 5.26 0.64 -20.04
CA ASN A 314 4.91 0.89 -18.64
C ASN A 314 3.54 1.57 -18.53
N PRO A 315 2.55 0.96 -17.84
CA PRO A 315 1.18 1.44 -17.86
C PRO A 315 0.94 2.64 -16.93
N TYR A 316 1.95 3.09 -16.16
CA TYR A 316 1.80 4.16 -15.17
C TYR A 316 2.19 5.54 -15.73
N VAL A 317 1.33 6.54 -15.51
CA VAL A 317 1.64 7.97 -15.77
C VAL A 317 2.92 8.43 -15.04
N PHE A 318 3.18 7.84 -13.87
CA PHE A 318 4.30 8.18 -13.00
C PHE A 318 5.39 7.10 -12.98
N ALA A 319 5.73 6.60 -14.16
CA ALA A 319 6.77 5.60 -14.39
C ALA A 319 8.14 5.98 -13.79
N SER A 320 9.00 4.97 -13.60
CA SER A 320 10.35 5.17 -13.06
C SER A 320 11.32 4.08 -13.52
N GLY A 321 12.26 4.42 -14.40
CA GLY A 321 13.28 3.52 -14.94
C GLY A 321 12.76 2.46 -15.92
N LYS A 322 13.64 1.51 -16.27
CA LYS A 322 13.51 0.56 -17.38
C LYS A 322 12.57 -0.63 -17.16
N ASN A 323 11.93 -0.75 -16.00
CA ASN A 323 11.10 -1.91 -15.65
C ASN A 323 9.61 -1.62 -15.91
N LEU A 324 8.91 -2.55 -16.55
CA LEU A 324 7.50 -2.45 -16.95
C LEU A 324 6.55 -2.01 -15.82
N GLU A 325 6.71 -2.55 -14.61
CA GLU A 325 5.83 -2.27 -13.47
C GLU A 325 6.37 -1.15 -12.55
N SER A 326 7.43 -0.44 -12.94
CA SER A 326 8.15 0.46 -12.05
C SER A 326 7.62 1.88 -12.11
N ARG A 327 7.26 2.42 -10.94
CA ARG A 327 6.61 3.72 -10.74
C ARG A 327 7.27 4.45 -9.58
N CYS A 328 7.08 5.76 -9.50
CA CYS A 328 7.59 6.52 -8.37
C CYS A 328 6.90 6.11 -7.04
N SER A 329 7.63 6.25 -5.94
CA SER A 329 7.01 6.16 -4.61
C SER A 329 6.51 7.55 -4.22
N GLY A 330 5.20 7.75 -4.15
CA GLY A 330 4.63 9.06 -3.79
C GLY A 330 5.00 9.56 -2.39
N TRP A 331 5.47 8.68 -1.49
CA TRP A 331 6.13 9.12 -0.25
C TRP A 331 7.47 9.81 -0.55
N HIS A 332 8.35 9.16 -1.30
CA HIS A 332 9.65 9.71 -1.67
C HIS A 332 9.52 10.95 -2.57
N ALA A 333 8.52 11.00 -3.46
CA ALA A 333 8.21 12.19 -4.25
C ALA A 333 7.85 13.38 -3.36
N LEU A 334 6.90 13.20 -2.43
CA LEU A 334 6.52 14.23 -1.46
C LEU A 334 7.72 14.67 -0.60
N THR A 335 8.47 13.73 -0.02
CA THR A 335 9.66 14.04 0.78
C THR A 335 10.71 14.81 -0.02
N SER A 336 10.96 14.43 -1.26
CA SER A 336 11.90 15.12 -2.17
C SER A 336 11.48 16.55 -2.46
N VAL A 337 10.20 16.80 -2.73
CA VAL A 337 9.68 18.17 -2.94
C VAL A 337 9.78 18.98 -1.64
N CYS A 338 9.44 18.40 -0.49
CA CYS A 338 9.57 19.07 0.82
C CYS A 338 11.03 19.35 1.24
N GLN A 339 12.01 18.62 0.70
CA GLN A 339 13.43 18.89 0.95
C GLN A 339 13.85 20.22 0.31
N ASN A 340 13.36 20.51 -0.91
CA ASN A 340 13.66 21.72 -1.69
C ASN A 340 13.01 23.01 -1.15
N LEU A 341 12.21 22.94 -0.08
CA LEU A 341 11.47 24.07 0.48
C LEU A 341 11.94 24.47 1.89
N PRO A 342 11.95 25.75 2.25
CA PRO A 342 12.20 26.23 3.62
C PRO A 342 10.94 26.08 4.48
N LEU A 343 10.46 24.84 4.67
CA LEU A 343 9.28 24.54 5.50
C LEU A 343 9.62 24.60 6.99
N GLU A 344 8.74 25.21 7.78
CA GLU A 344 8.83 25.32 9.24
C GLU A 344 8.84 23.95 9.91
N ASN A 345 8.01 23.00 9.44
CA ASN A 345 7.95 21.66 10.01
C ASN A 345 7.79 20.53 8.97
N LYS A 346 8.87 20.31 8.21
CA LYS A 346 9.04 19.18 7.27
C LYS A 346 8.57 17.82 7.81
N LYS A 347 8.73 17.55 9.11
CA LYS A 347 8.34 16.26 9.73
C LYS A 347 6.83 16.09 9.87
N LYS A 348 6.06 17.18 10.00
CA LYS A 348 4.60 17.15 10.10
C LYS A 348 3.91 17.15 8.74
N LEU A 349 4.56 17.58 7.66
CA LEU A 349 3.96 17.56 6.32
C LEU A 349 4.15 16.19 5.65
N THR A 350 3.10 15.38 5.69
CA THR A 350 3.03 14.06 5.05
C THR A 350 1.68 13.85 4.40
N ALA A 351 1.57 12.89 3.48
CA ALA A 351 0.28 12.50 2.90
C ALA A 351 -0.74 12.06 3.97
N THR A 352 -0.29 11.43 5.07
CA THR A 352 -1.16 10.97 6.16
C THR A 352 -1.66 12.12 7.04
N THR A 353 -0.82 13.11 7.33
CA THR A 353 -1.17 14.28 8.16
C THR A 353 -1.98 15.31 7.39
N ASN A 354 -1.67 15.58 6.11
CA ASN A 354 -2.54 16.39 5.25
C ASN A 354 -3.91 15.75 5.07
N ARG A 355 -3.97 14.42 4.91
CA ARG A 355 -5.25 13.70 4.91
C ARG A 355 -6.05 13.91 6.19
N HIS A 356 -5.39 13.88 7.36
CA HIS A 356 -6.06 14.15 8.63
C HIS A 356 -6.54 15.60 8.75
N ARG A 357 -5.73 16.57 8.31
CA ARG A 357 -6.05 18.00 8.23
C ARG A 357 -7.34 18.24 7.42
N ILE A 358 -7.42 17.68 6.21
CA ILE A 358 -8.62 17.77 5.36
C ILE A 358 -9.86 17.15 6.04
N SER A 359 -9.71 16.01 6.73
CA SER A 359 -10.82 15.43 7.51
C SER A 359 -11.31 16.32 8.66
N ILE A 360 -10.45 17.17 9.24
CA ILE A 360 -10.85 18.14 10.26
C ILE A 360 -11.55 19.34 9.63
N LEU A 361 -10.99 19.91 8.55
CA LEU A 361 -11.61 21.04 7.85
C LEU A 361 -13.01 20.69 7.31
N MET A 362 -13.16 19.50 6.73
CA MET A 362 -14.45 18.99 6.26
C MET A 362 -15.45 18.77 7.40
N ALA A 363 -14.97 18.43 8.60
CA ALA A 363 -15.82 18.30 9.79
C ALA A 363 -16.23 19.65 10.41
N SER A 364 -15.49 20.74 10.13
CA SER A 364 -15.83 22.09 10.58
C SER A 364 -16.76 22.86 9.63
N ILE A 365 -17.03 22.34 8.43
CA ILE A 365 -17.90 22.98 7.44
C ILE A 365 -19.32 22.42 7.57
N SER A 366 -20.31 23.30 7.60
CA SER A 366 -21.72 22.93 7.53
C SER A 366 -22.02 22.27 6.17
N MET A 367 -22.18 20.95 6.18
CA MET A 367 -22.54 20.13 5.02
C MET A 367 -23.81 19.34 5.32
N THR A 368 -24.64 19.14 4.29
CA THR A 368 -25.76 18.20 4.34
C THR A 368 -25.25 16.77 4.56
N ASP A 369 -26.10 15.88 5.09
CA ASP A 369 -25.70 14.50 5.34
C ASP A 369 -25.32 13.76 4.04
N SER A 370 -25.98 14.09 2.92
CA SER A 370 -25.61 13.61 1.58
C SER A 370 -24.18 14.00 1.19
N GLU A 371 -23.82 15.29 1.31
CA GLU A 371 -22.45 15.77 1.04
C GLU A 371 -21.41 15.15 1.97
N ARG A 372 -21.75 14.96 3.25
CA ARG A 372 -20.88 14.33 4.24
C ARG A 372 -20.61 12.86 3.91
N ASN A 373 -21.64 12.12 3.48
CA ASN A 373 -21.51 10.73 3.08
C ASN A 373 -20.68 10.58 1.79
N LEU A 374 -20.86 11.47 0.81
CA LEU A 374 -20.00 11.54 -0.37
C LEU A 374 -18.54 11.82 -0.02
N PHE A 375 -18.27 12.69 0.96
CA PHE A 375 -16.91 12.92 1.45
C PHE A 375 -16.31 11.68 2.14
N TYR A 376 -17.09 10.96 2.95
CA TYR A 376 -16.65 9.72 3.59
C TYR A 376 -16.33 8.63 2.57
N ASP A 377 -17.21 8.39 1.61
CA ASP A 377 -17.01 7.43 0.51
C ASP A 377 -15.84 7.83 -0.36
N TYR A 378 -15.75 9.11 -0.78
CA TYR A 378 -14.59 9.65 -1.48
C TYR A 378 -13.33 9.27 -0.72
N MET A 379 -13.24 9.63 0.55
CA MET A 379 -12.05 9.37 1.36
C MET A 379 -11.77 7.86 1.54
N GLY A 380 -12.72 6.96 1.35
CA GLY A 380 -12.59 5.56 1.77
C GLY A 380 -12.62 5.42 3.30
N HIS A 381 -13.30 6.36 3.96
CA HIS A 381 -14.13 6.07 5.13
C HIS A 381 -15.46 5.48 4.62
N SER A 382 -16.49 5.34 5.44
CA SER A 382 -17.81 4.84 5.03
C SER A 382 -18.80 4.97 6.22
N GLU A 383 -20.13 4.99 6.00
CA GLU A 383 -21.17 5.32 7.03
C GLU A 383 -22.39 4.34 7.02
N ALA A 384 -22.66 3.38 7.92
CA ALA A 384 -22.02 2.95 9.17
C ALA A 384 -20.49 2.96 9.20
N ILE A 385 -19.74 2.81 8.12
CA ILE A 385 -19.60 1.77 7.09
C ILE A 385 -20.80 1.29 6.18
N ASN A 386 -21.35 2.21 5.36
CA ASN A 386 -22.39 2.23 4.29
C ASN A 386 -23.80 1.60 4.48
N LYS A 387 -24.85 2.45 4.47
CA LYS A 387 -26.25 2.10 4.09
C LYS A 387 -26.68 2.88 2.83
N HIS A 388 -26.43 2.28 1.66
CA HIS A 388 -26.98 2.60 0.32
C HIS A 388 -27.27 4.06 -0.07
N ILE A 389 -26.55 4.59 -1.08
CA ILE A 389 -27.15 5.25 -2.27
C ILE A 389 -26.09 5.41 -3.40
N SER A 390 -26.57 5.67 -4.61
CA SER A 390 -25.93 5.50 -5.91
C SER A 390 -24.88 6.55 -6.33
N SER A 391 -23.96 6.13 -7.22
CA SER A 391 -22.87 6.97 -7.77
C SER A 391 -22.92 7.14 -9.29
N THR A 392 -23.94 7.83 -9.79
CA THR A 392 -23.85 8.57 -11.06
C THR A 392 -24.24 10.05 -10.90
N THR A 393 -24.99 10.39 -9.86
CA THR A 393 -25.67 11.70 -9.73
C THR A 393 -24.91 12.75 -8.89
N CYS A 394 -23.88 12.35 -8.14
CA CYS A 394 -23.36 13.14 -7.01
C CYS A 394 -21.98 13.80 -7.18
N ASN A 395 -21.27 13.57 -8.29
CA ASN A 395 -19.88 14.04 -8.45
C ASN A 395 -19.75 15.58 -8.39
N ASN A 396 -20.74 16.33 -8.87
CA ASN A 396 -20.65 17.79 -8.97
C ASN A 396 -20.71 18.50 -7.60
N ALA A 397 -21.51 18.00 -6.64
CA ALA A 397 -21.59 18.57 -5.29
C ALA A 397 -20.30 18.33 -4.49
N ALA A 398 -19.82 17.08 -4.44
CA ALA A 398 -18.59 16.72 -3.76
C ALA A 398 -17.38 17.52 -4.30
N ARG A 399 -17.28 17.64 -5.63
CA ARG A 399 -16.26 18.44 -6.34
C ARG A 399 -16.34 19.94 -6.02
N LYS A 400 -17.54 20.52 -5.97
CA LYS A 400 -17.75 21.94 -5.65
C LYS A 400 -17.32 22.29 -4.22
N ASN A 401 -17.63 21.42 -3.25
CA ASN A 401 -17.17 21.62 -1.86
C ASN A 401 -15.68 21.32 -1.70
N TRP A 402 -15.14 20.35 -2.45
CA TRP A 402 -13.69 20.08 -2.48
C TRP A 402 -12.89 21.32 -2.89
N ILE A 403 -13.28 21.98 -3.99
CA ILE A 403 -12.61 23.19 -4.53
C ILE A 403 -12.52 24.33 -3.50
N LYS A 404 -13.46 24.43 -2.55
CA LYS A 404 -13.43 25.47 -1.49
C LYS A 404 -12.32 25.25 -0.45
N ILE A 405 -11.63 24.09 -0.45
CA ILE A 405 -10.78 23.61 0.65
C ILE A 405 -9.32 23.35 0.21
N VAL A 406 -9.01 23.30 -1.09
CA VAL A 406 -7.67 22.91 -1.64
C VAL A 406 -7.15 23.77 -2.81
#